data_AF-A0A2T7TGS9-F1
#
_entry.id   AF-A0A2T7TGS9-F1
#
_cell.length_a   1.000
_cell.length_b   1.000
_cell.length_c   1.000
_cell.angle_alpha   90.00
_cell.angle_beta   90.00
_cell.angle_gamma   90.00
#
_symmetry.space_group_name_H-M   'P 1'
#
loop_
_entity.id
_entity.type
_entity.pdbx_description
1 polymer ?
#
loop_
_entity_poly.entity_id
_entity_poly.type
_entity_poly.pdbx_seq_one_letter_code
_entity_poly.pdbx_strand_id
1 'polypeptide(L)'
;MTGHLGLAAVAGLDSAQTVDALKDVAELRSWLDAQEAKLATRALDLQAEQIHGGRGAFGFDKPLAAAEVGAALHLPERTAGSLIEHSTLLVRHYPSTLHALEAGRFSRRHAWAVVEEVTSIPHTFAAASAAFEDRLITMAGKMTVSKFYYQAVRLRERLHPESISTRRQKAVLGRLVQLSPAYDGMAWLEAYLPTDQAAGIFHRVDTAARALQGPDEART
;
A
#
# COMPACT_ATOMS: atom_id res chain seq x y z
N MET A 1 -23.93 -4.55 13.86
CA MET A 1 -24.70 -4.29 12.62
C MET A 1 -25.01 -5.62 11.97
N THR A 2 -26.15 -6.22 12.25
CA THR A 2 -26.67 -7.37 11.50
C THR A 2 -27.63 -6.83 10.44
N GLY A 3 -27.10 -6.58 9.24
CA GLY A 3 -27.87 -6.15 8.09
C GLY A 3 -27.34 -6.86 6.86
N HIS A 4 -28.24 -7.42 6.05
CA HIS A 4 -27.89 -7.91 4.72
C HIS A 4 -27.99 -6.74 3.74
N LEU A 5 -26.87 -6.32 3.17
CA LEU A 5 -26.85 -5.45 1.99
C LEU A 5 -27.14 -6.34 0.77
N GLY A 6 -28.29 -6.17 0.15
CA GLY A 6 -28.68 -6.89 -1.06
C GLY A 6 -29.09 -5.91 -2.15
N LEU A 7 -28.57 -6.10 -3.38
CA LEU A 7 -29.09 -5.42 -4.56
C LEU A 7 -30.40 -6.12 -4.96
N ALA A 8 -31.52 -5.42 -4.85
CA ALA A 8 -32.80 -5.94 -5.31
C ALA A 8 -32.83 -6.02 -6.85
N ALA A 9 -33.42 -7.08 -7.38
CA ALA A 9 -33.77 -7.22 -8.80
C ALA A 9 -32.60 -7.08 -9.81
N VAL A 10 -31.40 -7.58 -9.49
CA VAL A 10 -30.22 -7.56 -10.40
C VAL A 10 -30.54 -8.13 -11.79
N ALA A 11 -31.36 -9.18 -11.87
CA ALA A 11 -31.77 -9.80 -13.13
C ALA A 11 -32.65 -8.89 -14.02
N GLY A 12 -33.21 -7.81 -13.47
CA GLY A 12 -34.02 -6.82 -14.19
C GLY A 12 -33.24 -5.59 -14.66
N LEU A 13 -31.94 -5.49 -14.36
CA LEU A 13 -31.12 -4.35 -14.77
C LEU A 13 -30.72 -4.47 -16.24
N ASP A 14 -30.81 -3.37 -16.98
CA ASP A 14 -30.19 -3.26 -18.30
C ASP A 14 -28.67 -3.06 -18.21
N SER A 15 -28.00 -2.96 -19.36
CA SER A 15 -26.53 -2.81 -19.41
C SER A 15 -26.03 -1.52 -18.74
N ALA A 16 -26.75 -0.40 -18.85
CA ALA A 16 -26.32 0.87 -18.27
C ALA A 16 -26.54 0.85 -16.75
N GLN A 17 -27.72 0.40 -16.33
CA GLN A 17 -28.08 0.22 -14.92
C GLN A 17 -27.14 -0.74 -14.19
N THR A 18 -26.72 -1.83 -14.86
CA THR A 18 -25.75 -2.78 -14.29
C THR A 18 -24.39 -2.12 -14.06
N VAL A 19 -23.92 -1.31 -15.01
CA VAL A 19 -22.64 -0.59 -14.89
C VAL A 19 -22.71 0.46 -13.79
N ASP A 20 -23.82 1.19 -13.66
CA ASP A 20 -24.00 2.17 -12.59
C ASP A 20 -24.10 1.51 -11.22
N ALA A 21 -24.83 0.41 -11.08
CA ALA A 21 -24.86 -0.38 -9.84
C ALA A 21 -23.46 -0.89 -9.43
N LEU A 22 -22.60 -1.25 -10.39
CA LEU A 22 -21.20 -1.61 -10.11
C LEU A 22 -20.38 -0.43 -9.56
N LYS A 23 -20.66 0.80 -10.00
CA LYS A 23 -20.02 2.01 -9.44
C LYS A 23 -20.49 2.25 -8.01
N ASP A 24 -21.79 2.17 -7.75
CA ASP A 24 -22.35 2.33 -6.39
C ASP A 24 -21.75 1.32 -5.41
N VAL A 25 -21.61 0.05 -5.83
CA VAL A 25 -20.96 -0.99 -5.03
C VAL A 25 -19.48 -0.66 -4.77
N ALA A 26 -18.77 -0.10 -5.76
CA ALA A 26 -17.38 0.30 -5.59
C ALA A 26 -17.22 1.49 -4.62
N GLU A 27 -18.14 2.44 -4.65
CA GLU A 27 -18.19 3.57 -3.71
C GLU A 27 -18.48 3.08 -2.28
N LEU A 28 -19.48 2.21 -2.11
CA LEU A 28 -19.79 1.57 -0.83
C LEU A 28 -18.61 0.76 -0.28
N ARG A 29 -17.89 0.04 -1.14
CA ARG A 29 -16.68 -0.70 -0.74
C ARG A 29 -15.60 0.24 -0.23
N SER A 30 -15.39 1.36 -0.91
CA SER A 30 -14.42 2.38 -0.50
C SER A 30 -14.80 2.99 0.86
N TRP A 31 -16.08 3.26 1.09
CA TRP A 31 -16.59 3.69 2.40
C TRP A 31 -16.34 2.63 3.49
N LEU A 32 -16.61 1.35 3.20
CA LEU A 32 -16.35 0.24 4.14
C LEU A 32 -14.86 0.10 4.45
N ASP A 33 -13.99 0.20 3.43
CA ASP A 33 -12.53 0.17 3.61
C ASP A 33 -12.05 1.31 4.53
N ALA A 34 -12.68 2.49 4.45
CA ALA A 34 -12.38 3.59 5.36
C ALA A 34 -12.89 3.34 6.80
N GLN A 35 -14.07 2.72 6.96
CA GLN A 35 -14.54 2.32 8.30
C GLN A 35 -13.61 1.26 8.90
N GLU A 36 -13.15 0.29 8.10
CA GLU A 36 -12.16 -0.70 8.55
C GLU A 36 -10.87 -0.02 9.01
N ALA A 37 -10.39 1.00 8.31
CA ALA A 37 -9.22 1.76 8.74
C ALA A 37 -9.44 2.46 10.10
N LYS A 38 -10.63 3.04 10.32
CA LYS A 38 -10.99 3.65 11.62
C LYS A 38 -11.04 2.61 12.74
N LEU A 39 -11.65 1.45 12.49
CA LEU A 39 -11.75 0.36 13.46
C LEU A 39 -10.39 -0.28 13.77
N ALA A 40 -9.55 -0.52 12.77
CA ALA A 40 -8.20 -1.04 12.96
C ALA A 40 -7.33 -0.08 13.78
N THR A 41 -7.46 1.23 13.54
CA THR A 41 -6.78 2.25 14.36
C THR A 41 -7.31 2.26 15.80
N ARG A 42 -8.63 2.14 15.99
CA ARG A 42 -9.22 2.07 17.34
C ARG A 42 -8.79 0.81 18.10
N ALA A 43 -8.65 -0.33 17.42
CA ALA A 43 -8.12 -1.55 18.03
C ALA A 43 -6.71 -1.35 18.60
N LEU A 44 -5.85 -0.64 17.85
CA LEU A 44 -4.53 -0.25 18.34
C LEU A 44 -4.61 0.70 19.55
N ASP A 45 -5.51 1.70 19.52
CA ASP A 45 -5.69 2.65 20.63
C ASP A 45 -6.12 1.92 21.91
N LEU A 46 -7.09 1.01 21.81
CA LEU A 46 -7.57 0.20 22.94
C LEU A 46 -6.46 -0.64 23.55
N GLN A 47 -5.59 -1.20 22.70
CA GLN A 47 -4.47 -2.01 23.18
C GLN A 47 -3.44 -1.17 23.92
N ALA A 48 -3.13 0.03 23.40
CA ALA A 48 -2.30 1.00 24.12
C ALA A 48 -2.94 1.40 25.47
N GLU A 49 -4.23 1.73 25.50
CA GLU A 49 -4.96 2.08 26.74
C GLU A 49 -4.88 0.96 27.80
N GLN A 50 -5.03 -0.30 27.41
CA GLN A 50 -4.96 -1.46 28.31
C GLN A 50 -3.57 -1.68 28.90
N ILE A 51 -2.51 -1.49 28.11
CA ILE A 51 -1.12 -1.69 28.53
C ILE A 51 -0.67 -0.61 29.53
N HIS A 52 -1.09 0.65 29.32
CA HIS A 52 -0.76 1.76 30.22
C HIS A 52 -1.40 1.63 31.62
N GLY A 53 -2.43 0.78 31.78
CA GLY A 53 -3.12 0.54 33.05
C GLY A 53 -2.52 -0.55 33.94
N GLY A 54 -1.49 -1.31 33.50
CA GLY A 54 -1.13 -2.58 34.18
C GLY A 54 0.34 -2.89 34.41
N ARG A 55 1.26 -2.56 33.50
CA ARG A 55 2.72 -2.80 33.63
C ARG A 55 3.38 -2.19 32.39
N GLY A 56 4.37 -1.32 32.59
CA GLY A 56 5.24 -0.62 31.62
C GLY A 56 5.03 -0.85 30.12
N ALA A 57 5.02 0.24 29.34
CA ALA A 57 4.96 0.23 27.88
C ALA A 57 6.18 -0.48 27.26
N PHE A 58 6.06 -1.80 27.03
CA PHE A 58 7.08 -2.60 26.36
C PHE A 58 7.04 -2.48 24.82
N GLY A 59 6.23 -1.57 24.27
CA GLY A 59 6.11 -1.35 22.82
C GLY A 59 5.43 -2.50 22.07
N PHE A 60 4.63 -3.33 22.75
CA PHE A 60 3.92 -4.47 22.16
C PHE A 60 2.51 -4.13 21.65
N ASP A 61 2.08 -2.87 21.74
CA ASP A 61 0.73 -2.44 21.38
C ASP A 61 0.39 -2.83 19.92
N LYS A 62 1.31 -2.60 18.98
CA LYS A 62 1.11 -2.91 17.55
C LYS A 62 1.13 -4.43 17.27
N PRO A 63 2.11 -5.22 17.73
CA PRO A 63 2.07 -6.68 17.59
C PRO A 63 0.82 -7.33 18.20
N LEU A 64 0.40 -6.87 19.39
CA LEU A 64 -0.76 -7.45 20.08
C LEU A 64 -2.07 -7.11 19.37
N ALA A 65 -2.23 -5.85 18.93
CA ALA A 65 -3.37 -5.46 18.10
C ALA A 65 -3.37 -6.23 16.76
N ALA A 66 -2.20 -6.46 16.14
CA ALA A 66 -2.10 -7.23 14.90
C ALA A 66 -2.50 -8.69 15.09
N ALA A 67 -2.12 -9.32 16.21
CA ALA A 67 -2.53 -10.68 16.54
C ALA A 67 -4.06 -10.79 16.75
N GLU A 68 -4.66 -9.84 17.48
CA GLU A 68 -6.11 -9.80 17.72
C GLU A 68 -6.90 -9.58 16.42
N VAL A 69 -6.52 -8.58 15.63
CA VAL A 69 -7.13 -8.30 14.32
C VAL A 69 -6.92 -9.48 13.36
N GLY A 70 -5.72 -10.07 13.35
CA GLY A 70 -5.38 -11.23 12.54
C GLY A 70 -6.25 -12.44 12.86
N ALA A 71 -6.46 -12.73 14.15
CA ALA A 71 -7.34 -13.80 14.59
C ALA A 71 -8.81 -13.54 14.21
N ALA A 72 -9.31 -12.32 14.40
CA ALA A 72 -10.70 -11.96 14.10
C ALA A 72 -11.02 -11.98 12.60
N LEU A 73 -10.08 -11.51 11.76
CA LEU A 73 -10.27 -11.37 10.31
C LEU A 73 -9.66 -12.53 9.50
N HIS A 74 -9.06 -13.52 10.15
CA HIS A 74 -8.34 -14.63 9.52
C HIS A 74 -7.21 -14.17 8.59
N LEU A 75 -6.44 -13.19 9.05
CA LEU A 75 -5.30 -12.64 8.31
C LEU A 75 -3.97 -13.15 8.89
N PRO A 76 -2.96 -13.41 8.05
CA PRO A 76 -1.59 -13.60 8.51
C PRO A 76 -1.13 -12.39 9.34
N GLU A 77 -0.31 -12.62 10.36
CA GLU A 77 0.15 -11.56 11.27
C GLU A 77 0.80 -10.38 10.52
N ARG A 78 1.61 -10.67 9.49
CA ARG A 78 2.21 -9.62 8.63
C ARG A 78 1.14 -8.79 7.94
N THR A 79 0.09 -9.42 7.41
CA THR A 79 -1.02 -8.74 6.72
C THR A 79 -1.82 -7.88 7.69
N ALA A 80 -2.13 -8.39 8.89
CA ALA A 80 -2.82 -7.64 9.94
C ALA A 80 -1.96 -6.45 10.44
N GLY A 81 -0.65 -6.66 10.61
CA GLY A 81 0.29 -5.59 10.96
C GLY A 81 0.34 -4.48 9.91
N SER A 82 0.39 -4.83 8.62
CA SER A 82 0.31 -3.86 7.53
C SER A 82 -1.05 -3.17 7.46
N LEU A 83 -2.16 -3.86 7.76
CA LEU A 83 -3.48 -3.24 7.84
C LEU A 83 -3.51 -2.17 8.93
N ILE A 84 -3.05 -2.49 10.14
CA ILE A 84 -3.00 -1.54 11.27
C ILE A 84 -2.10 -0.35 10.95
N GLU A 85 -0.93 -0.58 10.35
CA GLU A 85 0.02 0.48 10.01
C GLU A 85 -0.56 1.49 9.02
N HIS A 86 -1.06 1.01 7.88
CA HIS A 86 -1.65 1.89 6.87
C HIS A 86 -2.91 2.57 7.39
N SER A 87 -3.73 1.86 8.16
CA SER A 87 -4.94 2.42 8.77
C SER A 87 -4.60 3.56 9.73
N THR A 88 -3.58 3.37 10.57
CA THR A 88 -3.13 4.38 11.53
C THR A 88 -2.59 5.61 10.82
N LEU A 89 -1.77 5.42 9.76
CA LEU A 89 -1.29 6.52 8.93
C LEU A 89 -2.46 7.30 8.30
N LEU A 90 -3.38 6.58 7.68
CA LEU A 90 -4.54 7.17 7.01
C LEU A 90 -5.44 7.96 7.98
N VAL A 91 -5.72 7.40 9.16
CA VAL A 91 -6.62 8.01 10.14
C VAL A 91 -5.98 9.17 10.90
N ARG A 92 -4.71 9.05 11.29
CA ARG A 92 -4.06 10.04 12.16
C ARG A 92 -3.34 11.14 11.38
N HIS A 93 -2.83 10.85 10.18
CA HIS A 93 -1.93 11.75 9.45
C HIS A 93 -2.47 12.22 8.10
N TYR A 94 -3.37 11.46 7.46
CA TYR A 94 -3.88 11.76 6.12
C TYR A 94 -5.42 11.84 6.05
N PRO A 95 -6.05 12.71 6.86
CA PRO A 95 -7.51 12.81 6.94
C PRO A 95 -8.16 13.23 5.61
N SER A 96 -7.47 13.99 4.75
CA SER A 96 -7.97 14.34 3.41
C SER A 96 -8.10 13.11 2.52
N THR A 97 -7.09 12.23 2.55
CA THR A 97 -7.12 10.94 1.85
C THR A 97 -8.19 10.02 2.43
N LEU A 98 -8.35 9.96 3.76
CA LEU A 98 -9.41 9.19 4.40
C LEU A 98 -10.80 9.67 3.95
N HIS A 99 -11.04 10.98 3.98
CA HIS A 99 -12.30 11.57 3.55
C HIS A 99 -12.59 11.28 2.07
N ALA A 100 -11.55 11.26 1.22
CA ALA A 100 -11.70 10.88 -0.18
C ALA A 100 -12.10 9.43 -0.38
N LEU A 101 -11.50 8.51 0.39
CA LEU A 101 -11.84 7.10 0.41
C LEU A 101 -13.28 6.91 0.92
N GLU A 102 -13.66 7.59 2.00
CA GLU A 102 -15.03 7.57 2.55
C GLU A 102 -16.08 8.06 1.55
N ALA A 103 -15.75 9.07 0.76
CA ALA A 103 -16.62 9.63 -0.27
C ALA A 103 -16.66 8.77 -1.56
N GLY A 104 -16.06 7.57 -1.58
CA GLY A 104 -16.09 6.70 -2.75
C GLY A 104 -15.24 7.18 -3.92
N ARG A 105 -14.42 8.25 -3.77
CA ARG A 105 -13.69 8.87 -4.88
C ARG A 105 -12.64 7.96 -5.51
N PHE A 106 -12.14 6.99 -4.76
CA PHE A 106 -11.22 5.97 -5.21
C PHE A 106 -11.17 4.79 -4.25
N SER A 107 -10.67 3.65 -4.71
CA SER A 107 -10.55 2.44 -3.91
C SER A 107 -9.44 2.51 -2.85
N ARG A 108 -9.48 1.61 -1.86
CA ARG A 108 -8.42 1.38 -0.88
C ARG A 108 -7.02 1.31 -1.52
N ARG A 109 -6.86 0.61 -2.63
CA ARG A 109 -5.54 0.52 -3.29
C ARG A 109 -4.97 1.88 -3.68
N HIS A 110 -5.82 2.84 -4.06
CA HIS A 110 -5.38 4.22 -4.31
C HIS A 110 -5.05 4.95 -3.02
N ALA A 111 -5.87 4.84 -1.97
CA ALA A 111 -5.60 5.47 -0.67
C ALA A 111 -4.22 5.04 -0.12
N TRP A 112 -3.90 3.75 -0.18
CA TRP A 112 -2.63 3.23 0.31
C TRP A 112 -1.47 3.78 -0.53
N ALA A 113 -1.61 3.78 -1.85
CA ALA A 113 -0.63 4.37 -2.76
C ALA A 113 -0.40 5.88 -2.50
N VAL A 114 -1.45 6.64 -2.17
CA VAL A 114 -1.32 8.04 -1.75
C VAL A 114 -0.49 8.12 -0.47
N VAL A 115 -0.85 7.36 0.56
CA VAL A 115 -0.16 7.36 1.86
C VAL A 115 1.31 6.97 1.70
N GLU A 116 1.63 5.92 0.94
CA GLU A 116 2.99 5.46 0.66
C GLU A 116 3.85 6.58 0.03
N GLU A 117 3.32 7.27 -0.97
CA GLU A 117 4.04 8.34 -1.64
C GLU A 117 4.17 9.59 -0.77
N VAL A 118 3.13 9.98 -0.02
CA VAL A 118 3.19 11.17 0.85
C VAL A 118 4.11 10.94 2.04
N THR A 119 4.16 9.72 2.60
CA THR A 119 5.07 9.33 3.70
C THR A 119 6.53 9.44 3.28
N SER A 120 6.83 9.34 1.98
CA SER A 120 8.19 9.55 1.47
C SER A 120 8.66 11.01 1.57
N ILE A 121 7.76 11.98 1.72
CA ILE A 121 8.10 13.39 1.95
C ILE A 121 8.41 13.60 3.44
N PRO A 122 9.58 14.15 3.80
CA PRO A 122 9.91 14.37 5.20
C PRO A 122 8.91 15.29 5.90
N HIS A 123 8.47 14.89 7.11
CA HIS A 123 7.48 15.64 7.91
C HIS A 123 7.90 17.09 8.24
N THR A 124 9.20 17.40 8.16
CA THR A 124 9.72 18.77 8.27
C THR A 124 9.17 19.73 7.20
N PHE A 125 8.60 19.19 6.11
CA PHE A 125 7.98 19.94 5.03
C PHE A 125 6.46 19.76 4.99
N ALA A 126 5.78 19.96 6.13
CA ALA A 126 4.33 19.72 6.28
C ALA A 126 3.45 20.37 5.18
N ALA A 127 3.71 21.64 4.82
CA ALA A 127 2.94 22.32 3.77
C ALA A 127 3.13 21.69 2.38
N ALA A 128 4.35 21.25 2.05
CA ALA A 128 4.62 20.55 0.80
C ALA A 128 4.01 19.14 0.79
N SER A 129 4.01 18.46 1.93
CA SER A 129 3.35 17.16 2.11
C SER A 129 1.84 17.27 1.87
N ALA A 130 1.16 18.25 2.48
CA ALA A 130 -0.27 18.49 2.26
C ALA A 130 -0.60 18.86 0.80
N ALA A 131 0.17 19.77 0.19
CA ALA A 131 -0.03 20.13 -1.22
C ALA A 131 0.23 18.96 -2.19
N PHE A 132 1.13 18.04 -1.82
CA PHE A 132 1.38 16.82 -2.57
C PHE A 132 0.24 15.82 -2.42
N GLU A 133 -0.26 15.61 -1.20
CA GLU A 133 -1.44 14.79 -0.91
C GLU A 133 -2.65 15.23 -1.75
N ASP A 134 -2.98 16.53 -1.75
CA ASP A 134 -4.13 17.07 -2.51
C ASP A 134 -4.02 16.80 -4.02
N ARG A 135 -2.82 16.89 -4.58
CA ARG A 135 -2.56 16.58 -5.99
C ARG A 135 -2.77 15.09 -6.27
N LEU A 136 -2.27 14.22 -5.39
CA LEU A 136 -2.44 12.77 -5.52
C LEU A 136 -3.92 12.38 -5.42
N ILE A 137 -4.67 12.91 -4.45
CA ILE A 137 -6.12 12.70 -4.30
C ILE A 137 -6.85 13.09 -5.59
N THR A 138 -6.51 14.25 -6.17
CA THR A 138 -7.13 14.74 -7.41
C THR A 138 -6.86 13.82 -8.62
N MET A 139 -5.72 13.14 -8.64
CA MET A 139 -5.33 12.22 -9.70
C MET A 139 -5.93 10.82 -9.51
N ALA A 140 -5.95 10.31 -8.28
CA ALA A 140 -6.33 8.94 -7.95
C ALA A 140 -7.68 8.51 -8.54
N GLY A 141 -8.73 9.33 -8.39
CA GLY A 141 -10.08 9.01 -8.87
C GLY A 141 -10.26 9.04 -10.40
N LYS A 142 -9.22 9.36 -11.18
CA LYS A 142 -9.32 9.57 -12.64
C LYS A 142 -8.60 8.51 -13.47
N MET A 143 -7.99 7.51 -12.83
CA MET A 143 -7.20 6.51 -13.53
C MET A 143 -7.18 5.18 -12.78
N THR A 144 -6.66 4.14 -13.45
CA THR A 144 -6.43 2.85 -12.80
C THR A 144 -5.32 2.96 -11.76
N VAL A 145 -5.36 2.08 -10.76
CA VAL A 145 -4.34 2.00 -9.69
C VAL A 145 -2.93 1.96 -10.26
N SER A 146 -2.68 1.11 -11.27
CA SER A 146 -1.35 0.97 -11.88
C SER A 146 -0.88 2.26 -12.57
N LYS A 147 -1.77 2.95 -13.27
CA LYS A 147 -1.45 4.24 -13.91
C LYS A 147 -1.23 5.33 -12.85
N PHE A 148 -2.01 5.31 -11.78
CA PHE A 148 -1.86 6.20 -10.63
C PHE A 148 -0.48 6.06 -10.00
N TYR A 149 -0.07 4.84 -9.62
CA TYR A 149 1.27 4.57 -9.06
C TYR A 149 2.38 5.18 -9.91
N TYR A 150 2.33 4.94 -11.23
CA TYR A 150 3.34 5.48 -12.14
C TYR A 150 3.38 7.01 -12.15
N GLN A 151 2.22 7.66 -12.16
CA GLN A 151 2.15 9.12 -12.15
C GLN A 151 2.50 9.72 -10.78
N ALA A 152 2.16 9.04 -9.70
CA ALA A 152 2.45 9.45 -8.33
C ALA A 152 3.96 9.46 -8.07
N VAL A 153 4.68 8.39 -8.45
CA VAL A 153 6.15 8.32 -8.37
C VAL A 153 6.79 9.46 -9.18
N ARG A 154 6.32 9.68 -10.41
CA ARG A 154 6.82 10.79 -11.25
C ARG A 154 6.56 12.16 -10.63
N LEU A 155 5.40 12.34 -9.99
CA LEU A 155 5.06 13.58 -9.30
C LEU A 155 5.95 13.77 -8.09
N ARG A 156 6.19 12.71 -7.30
CA ARG A 156 7.12 12.72 -6.18
C ARG A 156 8.50 13.16 -6.64
N GLU A 157 9.06 12.51 -7.66
CA GLU A 157 10.41 12.85 -8.15
C GLU A 157 10.57 14.32 -8.56
N ARG A 158 9.51 14.95 -9.05
CA ARG A 158 9.53 16.37 -9.43
C ARG A 158 9.37 17.33 -8.26
N LEU A 159 8.58 16.95 -7.26
CA LEU A 159 8.16 17.84 -6.17
C LEU A 159 8.86 17.54 -4.84
N HIS A 160 9.71 16.53 -4.79
CA HIS A 160 10.39 16.14 -3.57
C HIS A 160 11.27 17.30 -3.05
N PRO A 161 11.13 17.72 -1.78
CA PRO A 161 11.86 18.87 -1.26
C PRO A 161 13.37 18.61 -1.09
N GLU A 162 13.75 17.36 -0.79
CA GLU A 162 15.16 16.97 -0.76
C GLU A 162 15.70 16.63 -2.15
N SER A 163 16.96 16.98 -2.39
CA SER A 163 17.68 16.63 -3.62
C SER A 163 17.73 15.11 -3.83
N ILE A 164 17.79 14.70 -5.10
CA ILE A 164 17.97 13.29 -5.46
C ILE A 164 19.27 12.70 -4.87
N SER A 165 20.34 13.50 -4.76
CA SER A 165 21.61 13.09 -4.17
C SER A 165 21.46 12.72 -2.69
N THR A 166 20.80 13.58 -1.91
CA THR A 166 20.51 13.34 -0.49
C THR A 166 19.68 12.08 -0.30
N ARG A 167 18.59 11.94 -1.09
CA ARG A 167 17.73 10.75 -1.04
C ARG A 167 18.47 9.48 -1.41
N ARG A 168 19.29 9.52 -2.46
CA ARG A 168 20.12 8.38 -2.89
C ARG A 168 21.09 7.94 -1.79
N GLN A 169 21.74 8.89 -1.10
CA GLN A 169 22.64 8.58 0.01
C GLN A 169 21.91 7.84 1.15
N LYS A 170 20.69 8.27 1.50
CA LYS A 170 19.87 7.57 2.50
C LYS A 170 19.45 6.18 2.03
N ALA A 171 18.91 6.07 0.80
CA ALA A 171 18.43 4.79 0.24
C ALA A 171 19.54 3.74 0.11
N VAL A 172 20.77 4.18 -0.17
CA VAL A 172 21.97 3.34 -0.21
C VAL A 172 22.23 2.60 1.10
N LEU A 173 21.82 3.14 2.25
CA LEU A 173 21.99 2.48 3.54
C LEU A 173 21.02 1.31 3.72
N GLY A 174 19.90 1.28 2.99
CA GLY A 174 18.90 0.22 3.03
C GLY A 174 19.14 -0.92 2.05
N ARG A 175 20.30 -0.98 1.39
CA ARG A 175 20.63 -2.07 0.45
C ARG A 175 20.54 -3.43 1.14
N LEU A 176 19.92 -4.38 0.45
CA LEU A 176 19.78 -5.75 0.95
C LEU A 176 19.72 -6.74 -0.21
N VAL A 177 20.04 -7.98 0.10
CA VAL A 177 19.79 -9.14 -0.77
C VAL A 177 18.96 -10.12 0.04
N GLN A 178 17.85 -10.58 -0.53
CA GLN A 178 16.96 -11.55 0.12
C GLN A 178 16.63 -12.69 -0.82
N LEU A 179 16.38 -13.86 -0.22
CA LEU A 179 15.93 -15.07 -0.89
C LEU A 179 14.50 -15.37 -0.42
N SER A 180 13.55 -15.34 -1.34
CA SER A 180 12.14 -15.57 -1.08
C SER A 180 11.71 -16.90 -1.71
N PRO A 181 11.44 -17.96 -0.93
CA PRO A 181 10.97 -19.23 -1.47
C PRO A 181 9.69 -19.07 -2.31
N ALA A 182 9.58 -19.86 -3.38
CA ALA A 182 8.43 -19.95 -4.27
C ALA A 182 7.96 -21.42 -4.38
N TYR A 183 6.92 -21.66 -5.18
CA TYR A 183 6.43 -23.03 -5.42
C TYR A 183 7.45 -23.87 -6.18
N ASP A 184 7.28 -25.19 -6.12
CA ASP A 184 8.02 -26.17 -6.93
C ASP A 184 9.54 -26.19 -6.72
N GLY A 185 9.99 -25.91 -5.49
CA GLY A 185 11.42 -25.88 -5.15
C GLY A 185 12.17 -24.68 -5.74
N MET A 186 11.44 -23.68 -6.24
CA MET A 186 11.99 -22.44 -6.79
C MET A 186 12.11 -21.36 -5.71
N ALA A 187 12.88 -20.32 -5.98
CA ALA A 187 12.96 -19.14 -5.13
C ALA A 187 13.28 -17.89 -5.96
N TRP A 188 12.81 -16.74 -5.48
CA TRP A 188 13.22 -15.43 -5.98
C TRP A 188 14.47 -14.96 -5.24
N LEU A 189 15.47 -14.49 -5.98
CA LEU A 189 16.62 -13.76 -5.43
C LEU A 189 16.44 -12.28 -5.77
N GLU A 190 16.23 -11.46 -4.75
CA GLU A 190 15.95 -10.03 -4.90
C GLU A 190 17.08 -9.20 -4.30
N ALA A 191 17.53 -8.18 -5.03
CA ALA A 191 18.58 -7.28 -4.59
C ALA A 191 18.13 -5.82 -4.72
N TYR A 192 18.07 -5.11 -3.59
CA TYR A 192 17.82 -3.67 -3.56
C TYR A 192 19.16 -2.93 -3.54
N LEU A 193 19.52 -2.32 -4.69
CA LEU A 193 20.84 -1.74 -4.95
C LEU A 193 20.72 -0.40 -5.72
N PRO A 194 21.79 0.42 -5.75
CA PRO A 194 21.89 1.53 -6.69
C PRO A 194 21.63 1.06 -8.12
N THR A 195 20.84 1.84 -8.87
CA THR A 195 20.33 1.44 -10.19
C THR A 195 21.43 1.03 -11.15
N ASP A 196 22.58 1.71 -11.14
CA ASP A 196 23.76 1.38 -11.93
C ASP A 196 24.35 0.01 -11.58
N GLN A 197 24.40 -0.34 -10.29
CA GLN A 197 24.90 -1.64 -9.83
C GLN A 197 23.90 -2.77 -10.15
N ALA A 198 22.60 -2.53 -9.91
CA ALA A 198 21.53 -3.48 -10.23
C ALA A 198 21.49 -3.78 -11.73
N ALA A 199 21.55 -2.74 -12.58
CA ALA A 199 21.61 -2.88 -14.03
C ALA A 199 22.85 -3.68 -14.47
N GLY A 200 24.01 -3.41 -13.88
CA GLY A 200 25.23 -4.17 -14.17
C GLY A 200 25.11 -5.66 -13.82
N ILE A 201 24.49 -6.00 -12.69
CA ILE A 201 24.21 -7.40 -12.32
C ILE A 201 23.25 -8.02 -13.33
N PHE A 202 22.12 -7.36 -13.60
CA PHE A 202 21.12 -7.83 -14.55
C PHE A 202 21.74 -8.11 -15.93
N HIS A 203 22.51 -7.17 -16.47
CA HIS A 203 23.16 -7.34 -17.77
C HIS A 203 24.16 -8.48 -17.79
N ARG A 204 24.93 -8.70 -16.72
CA ARG A 204 25.85 -9.85 -16.66
C ARG A 204 25.10 -11.18 -16.62
N VAL A 205 24.02 -11.27 -15.84
CA VAL A 205 23.17 -12.46 -15.78
C VAL A 205 22.51 -12.72 -17.14
N ASP A 206 21.92 -11.69 -17.76
CA ASP A 206 21.27 -11.78 -19.08
C ASP A 206 22.28 -12.19 -20.17
N THR A 207 23.47 -11.59 -20.18
CA THR A 207 24.53 -11.94 -21.14
C THR A 207 24.97 -13.39 -20.98
N ALA A 208 25.22 -13.83 -19.74
CA ALA A 208 25.61 -15.21 -19.45
C ALA A 208 24.50 -16.20 -19.85
N ALA A 209 23.23 -15.87 -19.56
CA ALA A 209 22.09 -16.68 -19.97
C ALA A 209 21.98 -16.79 -21.50
N ARG A 210 22.13 -15.67 -22.22
CA ARG A 210 22.12 -15.65 -23.70
C ARG A 210 23.27 -16.42 -24.31
N ALA A 211 24.46 -16.39 -23.70
CA ALA A 211 25.62 -17.15 -24.18
C ALA A 211 25.44 -18.67 -24.07
N LEU A 212 24.50 -19.14 -23.23
CA LEU A 212 24.12 -20.54 -23.11
C LEU A 212 23.01 -20.96 -24.10
N GLN A 213 22.40 -20.00 -24.82
CA GLN A 213 21.40 -20.34 -25.84
C GLN A 213 22.05 -21.14 -26.97
N GLY A 214 21.48 -22.30 -27.26
CA GLY A 214 21.94 -23.19 -28.32
C GLY A 214 20.93 -24.31 -28.58
N PRO A 215 21.19 -25.18 -29.56
CA PRO A 215 20.29 -26.28 -29.92
C PRO A 215 19.97 -27.24 -28.76
N ASP A 216 20.87 -27.33 -27.79
CA ASP A 216 20.75 -28.21 -26.62
C ASP A 216 20.19 -27.49 -25.37
N GLU A 217 19.74 -26.23 -25.50
CA GLU A 217 19.17 -25.46 -24.40
C GLU A 217 17.70 -25.81 -24.19
N ALA A 218 17.42 -26.53 -23.11
CA ALA A 218 16.09 -27.09 -22.82
C ALA A 218 15.11 -26.09 -22.16
N ARG A 219 15.56 -24.89 -21.77
CA ARG A 219 14.69 -23.85 -21.21
C ARG A 219 13.95 -23.11 -22.33
N THR A 220 12.62 -23.17 -22.32
CA THR A 220 11.72 -22.46 -23.26
C THR A 220 11.48 -21.02 -22.86
#